data_AF-A0A725LV94-F1
#
_entry.id   AF-A0A725LV94-F1
#
_cell.length_a   1.000
_cell.length_b   1.000
_cell.length_c   1.000
_cell.angle_alpha   90.00
_cell.angle_beta   90.00
_cell.angle_gamma   90.00
#
_symmetry.space_group_name_H-M   'P 1'
#
loop_
_entity.id
_entity.type
_entity.pdbx_description
1 polymer ?
#
loop_
_entity_poly.entity_id
_entity_poly.type
_entity_poly.pdbx_seq_one_letter_code
_entity_poly.pdbx_strand_id
1 'polypeptide(L)'
;ANIRRDYLHKVTSEISKNHAMIVIEHLKVSNMSKSAKGTAEQHGRNVKAKSGLNRSILDQGWYEMRRQLEYKQLWRGGQVLAVPPAYTSQRCACCGHTAKENRLSQSQFVCQACGYTANADVNGARNILAAGHAVLACGGMVQSGRPSETGTRR
;
A
#
# COMPACT_ATOMS: atom_id res chain seq x y z
N ALA A 1 -19.53 -11.13 -1.58
CA ALA A 1 -18.25 -11.57 -0.99
C ALA A 1 -17.40 -12.40 -1.97
N ASN A 2 -17.96 -13.42 -2.64
CA ASN A 2 -17.19 -14.35 -3.49
C ASN A 2 -16.57 -13.70 -4.74
N ILE A 3 -17.25 -12.75 -5.39
CA ILE A 3 -16.73 -12.05 -6.59
C ILE A 3 -15.43 -11.30 -6.30
N ARG A 4 -15.40 -10.50 -5.22
CA ARG A 4 -14.19 -9.76 -4.82
C ARG A 4 -13.03 -10.69 -4.51
N ARG A 5 -13.29 -11.77 -3.78
CA ARG A 5 -12.27 -12.77 -3.43
C ARG A 5 -11.69 -13.42 -4.69
N ASP A 6 -12.54 -13.80 -5.63
CA ASP A 6 -12.15 -14.36 -6.93
C ASP A 6 -11.31 -13.36 -7.74
N TYR A 7 -11.76 -12.10 -7.84
CA TYR A 7 -11.02 -11.03 -8.50
C TYR A 7 -9.62 -10.83 -7.91
N LEU A 8 -9.52 -10.70 -6.58
CA LEU A 8 -8.23 -10.55 -5.90
C LEU A 8 -7.33 -11.75 -6.16
N HIS A 9 -7.85 -12.98 -6.14
CA HIS A 9 -7.05 -14.16 -6.46
C HIS A 9 -6.56 -14.16 -7.91
N LYS A 10 -7.38 -13.76 -8.88
CA LYS A 10 -6.97 -13.67 -10.29
C LYS A 10 -5.85 -12.65 -10.46
N VAL A 11 -6.06 -11.42 -10.00
CA VAL A 11 -5.08 -10.32 -10.11
C VAL A 11 -3.77 -10.68 -9.40
N THR A 12 -3.82 -11.13 -8.15
CA THR A 12 -2.59 -11.45 -7.41
C THR A 12 -1.88 -12.68 -7.98
N SER A 13 -2.60 -13.64 -8.57
CA SER A 13 -1.99 -14.76 -9.28
C SER A 13 -1.25 -14.31 -10.53
N GLU A 14 -1.84 -13.41 -11.32
CA GLU A 14 -1.22 -12.85 -12.52
C GLU A 14 0.04 -12.07 -12.17
N ILE A 15 -0.05 -11.12 -11.23
CA ILE A 15 1.11 -10.32 -10.79
C ILE A 15 2.21 -11.25 -10.28
N SER A 16 1.88 -12.23 -9.43
CA SER A 16 2.88 -13.14 -8.86
C SER A 16 3.51 -14.10 -9.87
N LYS A 17 2.84 -14.42 -10.98
CA LYS A 17 3.43 -15.26 -12.04
C LYS A 17 4.48 -14.51 -12.86
N ASN A 18 4.29 -13.20 -13.03
CA ASN A 18 5.05 -12.41 -13.99
C ASN A 18 6.19 -11.59 -13.35
N HIS A 19 6.27 -11.53 -12.02
CA HIS A 19 7.25 -10.71 -11.31
C HIS A 19 7.90 -11.49 -10.17
N ALA A 20 9.24 -11.46 -10.12
CA ALA A 20 10.03 -12.04 -9.02
C ALA A 20 10.13 -11.09 -7.81
N MET A 21 9.88 -9.80 -8.01
CA MET A 21 9.89 -8.78 -6.98
C MET A 21 8.67 -7.88 -7.15
N ILE A 22 7.95 -7.66 -6.05
CA ILE A 22 6.79 -6.79 -6.00
C ILE A 22 7.01 -5.80 -4.86
N VAL A 23 6.90 -4.50 -5.15
CA VAL A 23 7.02 -3.45 -4.14
C VAL A 23 5.68 -2.77 -3.98
N ILE A 24 5.21 -2.65 -2.74
CA ILE A 24 3.94 -2.04 -2.36
C ILE A 24 4.14 -1.00 -1.26
N GLU A 25 3.18 -0.10 -1.13
CA GLU A 25 3.12 0.77 0.04
C GLU A 25 2.69 -0.01 1.29
N HIS A 26 3.36 0.29 2.41
CA HIS A 26 2.98 -0.19 3.73
C HIS A 26 1.80 0.63 4.29
N LEU A 27 0.62 0.46 3.69
CA LEU A 27 -0.61 1.05 4.21
C LEU A 27 -0.96 0.42 5.55
N LYS A 28 -1.10 1.25 6.60
CA LYS A 28 -1.52 0.80 7.93
C LYS A 28 -3.04 0.59 7.97
N VAL A 29 -3.56 -0.33 7.15
CA VAL A 29 -4.99 -0.53 6.91
C VAL A 29 -5.77 -0.70 8.21
N SER A 30 -5.25 -1.49 9.15
CA SER A 30 -5.87 -1.69 10.48
C SER A 30 -6.05 -0.40 11.26
N ASN A 31 -5.08 0.53 11.17
CA ASN A 31 -5.19 1.86 11.79
C ASN A 31 -6.15 2.76 11.02
N MET A 32 -6.14 2.69 9.69
CA MET A 32 -7.00 3.51 8.82
C MET A 32 -8.48 3.13 8.98
N SER A 33 -8.78 1.86 9.25
CA SER A 33 -10.14 1.35 9.43
C SER A 33 -10.62 1.29 10.89
N LYS A 34 -9.89 1.89 11.85
CA LYS A 34 -10.35 1.96 13.25
C LYS A 34 -11.67 2.70 13.35
N SER A 35 -12.54 2.25 14.25
CA SER A 35 -13.79 2.94 14.57
C SER A 35 -13.54 4.36 15.05
N ALA A 36 -14.54 5.22 14.90
CA ALA A 36 -14.51 6.55 15.51
C ALA A 36 -14.35 6.43 17.04
N LYS A 37 -13.65 7.39 17.66
CA LYS A 37 -13.55 7.48 19.13
C LYS A 37 -14.95 7.74 19.72
N GLY A 38 -15.21 7.25 20.92
CA GLY A 38 -16.49 7.38 21.62
C GLY A 38 -17.01 6.02 22.09
N THR A 39 -18.05 6.04 22.92
CA THR A 39 -18.75 4.84 23.41
C THR A 39 -20.21 4.86 22.94
N ALA A 40 -20.99 3.86 23.37
CA ALA A 40 -22.43 3.83 23.13
C ALA A 40 -23.15 4.95 23.91
N GLU A 41 -22.62 5.32 25.07
CA GLU A 41 -23.18 6.32 25.99
C GLU A 41 -22.70 7.74 25.65
N GLN A 42 -21.45 7.89 25.20
CA GLN A 42 -20.88 9.16 24.74
C GLN A 42 -20.38 9.03 23.32
N HIS A 43 -21.24 9.39 22.37
CA HIS A 43 -20.92 9.35 20.96
C HIS A 43 -19.79 10.32 20.59
N GLY A 44 -18.90 9.85 19.72
CA GLY A 44 -17.87 10.69 19.12
C GLY A 44 -18.39 11.68 18.10
N ARG A 45 -17.48 12.52 17.60
CA ARG A 45 -17.75 13.40 16.46
C ARG A 45 -17.53 12.66 15.14
N ASN A 46 -18.29 13.02 14.10
CA ASN A 46 -18.14 12.52 12.74
C ASN A 46 -18.25 10.99 12.57
N VAL A 47 -18.99 10.29 13.46
CA VAL A 47 -19.10 8.82 13.45
C VAL A 47 -19.60 8.27 12.12
N LYS A 48 -20.66 8.86 11.54
CA LYS A 48 -21.23 8.42 10.25
C LYS A 48 -20.22 8.57 9.10
N ALA A 49 -19.56 9.72 9.00
CA ALA A 49 -18.53 9.97 7.99
C ALA A 49 -17.36 9.00 8.13
N LYS A 50 -16.89 8.75 9.36
CA LYS A 50 -15.82 7.80 9.64
C LYS A 50 -16.21 6.36 9.31
N SER A 51 -17.44 5.96 9.63
CA SER A 51 -17.96 4.63 9.29
C SER A 51 -18.03 4.42 7.78
N GLY A 52 -18.49 5.42 7.02
CA GLY A 52 -18.48 5.41 5.56
C GLY A 52 -17.07 5.26 4.99
N LEU A 53 -16.11 6.06 5.47
CA LEU A 53 -14.70 5.94 5.06
C LEU A 53 -14.12 4.56 5.37
N ASN A 54 -14.40 4.00 6.55
CA ASN A 54 -13.96 2.67 6.93
C ASN A 54 -14.52 1.60 5.99
N ARG A 55 -15.80 1.71 5.63
CA ARG A 55 -16.44 0.82 4.65
C ARG A 55 -15.70 0.86 3.32
N SER A 56 -15.46 2.06 2.78
CA SER A 56 -14.73 2.23 1.52
C SER A 56 -13.32 1.63 1.57
N ILE A 57 -12.56 1.84 2.66
CA ILE A 57 -11.21 1.27 2.84
C ILE A 57 -11.25 -0.27 2.85
N LEU A 58 -12.19 -0.85 3.61
CA LEU A 58 -12.32 -2.30 3.71
C LEU A 58 -12.79 -2.93 2.40
N ASP A 59 -13.61 -2.21 1.63
CA ASP A 59 -14.11 -2.69 0.35
C ASP A 59 -13.03 -2.76 -0.73
N GLN A 60 -11.98 -1.92 -0.65
CA GLN A 60 -10.81 -2.01 -1.53
C GLN A 60 -9.98 -3.29 -1.32
N GLY A 61 -10.06 -3.94 -0.15
CA GLY A 61 -9.42 -5.23 0.08
C GLY A 61 -7.88 -5.20 0.11
N TRP A 62 -7.24 -4.06 0.38
CA TRP A 62 -5.77 -3.91 0.36
C TRP A 62 -5.02 -4.89 1.26
N TYR A 63 -5.55 -5.17 2.45
CA TYR A 63 -4.96 -6.16 3.36
C TYR A 63 -4.94 -7.57 2.72
N GLU A 64 -6.07 -7.98 2.14
CA GLU A 64 -6.20 -9.29 1.50
C GLU A 64 -5.30 -9.38 0.27
N MET A 65 -5.25 -8.33 -0.55
CA MET A 65 -4.35 -8.27 -1.71
C MET A 65 -2.89 -8.48 -1.29
N ARG A 66 -2.41 -7.75 -0.26
CA ARG A 66 -1.06 -7.91 0.27
C ARG A 66 -0.82 -9.34 0.76
N ARG A 67 -1.71 -9.88 1.60
CA ARG A 67 -1.59 -11.25 2.13
C ARG A 67 -1.47 -12.27 0.98
N GLN A 68 -2.28 -12.09 -0.07
CA GLN A 68 -2.26 -12.96 -1.24
C GLN A 68 -0.96 -12.89 -2.03
N LEU A 69 -0.43 -11.68 -2.26
CA LEU A 69 0.85 -11.50 -2.93
C LEU A 69 1.98 -12.14 -2.11
N GLU A 70 1.99 -11.96 -0.79
CA GLU A 70 3.03 -12.50 0.10
C GLU A 70 3.10 -14.04 0.02
N TYR A 71 1.98 -14.75 0.19
CA TYR A 71 2.02 -16.22 0.13
C TYR A 71 2.28 -16.74 -1.29
N LYS A 72 1.79 -16.08 -2.34
CA LYS A 72 2.00 -16.52 -3.73
C LYS A 72 3.43 -16.30 -4.20
N GLN A 73 4.07 -15.21 -3.75
CA GLN A 73 5.49 -14.98 -4.00
C GLN A 73 6.33 -15.99 -3.25
N LEU A 74 5.99 -16.30 -1.99
CA LEU A 74 6.67 -17.36 -1.23
C LEU A 74 6.65 -18.71 -1.97
N TRP A 75 5.50 -19.11 -2.53
CA TRP A 75 5.41 -20.33 -3.35
C TRP A 75 6.26 -20.33 -4.61
N ARG A 76 6.63 -19.14 -5.10
CA ARG A 76 7.36 -18.94 -6.37
C ARG A 76 8.83 -18.57 -6.15
N GLY A 77 9.29 -18.47 -4.91
CA GLY A 77 10.64 -17.99 -4.58
C GLY A 77 10.85 -16.49 -4.85
N GLY A 78 9.76 -15.72 -5.01
CA GLY A 78 9.82 -14.28 -5.17
C GLY A 78 9.65 -13.52 -3.86
N GLN A 79 9.62 -12.19 -3.93
CA GLN A 79 9.55 -11.32 -2.75
C GLN A 79 8.52 -10.21 -2.88
N VAL A 80 7.88 -9.88 -1.75
CA VAL A 80 7.03 -8.69 -1.59
C VAL A 80 7.70 -7.75 -0.59
N LEU A 81 7.97 -6.52 -1.02
CA LEU A 81 8.56 -5.47 -0.20
C LEU A 81 7.50 -4.41 0.11
N ALA A 82 7.36 -4.07 1.39
CA ALA A 82 6.49 -2.99 1.83
C ALA A 82 7.32 -1.77 2.22
N VAL A 83 7.12 -0.64 1.55
CA VAL A 83 7.86 0.61 1.78
C VAL A 83 6.99 1.67 2.46
N PRO A 84 7.55 2.62 3.22
CA PRO A 84 6.77 3.72 3.78
C PRO A 84 6.02 4.51 2.68
N PRO A 85 4.71 4.76 2.83
CA PRO A 85 3.92 5.50 1.83
C PRO A 85 4.18 7.02 1.83
N ALA A 86 5.04 7.50 2.73
CA ALA A 86 5.24 8.94 2.89
C ALA A 86 5.87 9.53 1.62
N TYR A 87 5.23 10.58 1.10
CA TYR A 87 5.72 11.38 -0.03
C TYR A 87 5.87 10.66 -1.38
N THR A 88 5.52 9.38 -1.50
CA THR A 88 5.58 8.60 -2.76
C THR A 88 4.79 9.23 -3.90
N SER A 89 3.65 9.87 -3.58
CA SER A 89 2.80 10.56 -4.55
C SER A 89 3.20 12.02 -4.81
N GLN A 90 4.12 12.58 -4.02
CA GLN A 90 4.54 13.99 -4.09
C GLN A 90 5.97 14.14 -4.62
N ARG A 91 6.80 13.12 -4.45
CA ARG A 91 8.17 13.08 -4.98
C ARG A 91 8.14 12.94 -6.50
N CYS A 92 8.98 13.67 -7.19
CA CYS A 92 9.20 13.49 -8.62
C CYS A 92 10.11 12.28 -8.87
N ALA A 93 9.64 11.33 -9.68
CA ALA A 93 10.46 10.17 -10.06
C ALA A 93 11.65 10.53 -10.98
N CYS A 94 11.61 11.71 -11.61
CA CYS A 94 12.68 12.18 -12.51
C CYS A 94 13.81 12.89 -11.75
N CYS A 95 13.50 13.87 -10.89
CA CYS A 95 14.51 14.69 -10.23
C CYS A 95 14.57 14.55 -8.70
N GLY A 96 13.64 13.81 -8.09
CA GLY A 96 13.57 13.63 -6.64
C GLY A 96 12.98 14.79 -5.84
N HIS A 97 12.63 15.92 -6.47
CA HIS A 97 11.97 17.04 -5.79
C HIS A 97 10.62 16.61 -5.20
N THR A 98 10.37 16.93 -3.93
CA THR A 98 9.15 16.58 -3.21
C THR A 98 8.38 17.85 -2.87
N ALA A 99 7.18 17.99 -3.43
CA ALA A 99 6.26 19.08 -3.12
C ALA A 99 4.82 18.58 -3.23
N LYS A 100 3.91 19.10 -2.41
CA LYS A 100 2.50 18.72 -2.44
C LYS A 100 1.86 19.12 -3.76
N GLU A 101 2.29 20.25 -4.28
CA GLU A 101 1.89 20.91 -5.51
C GLU A 101 2.28 20.08 -6.75
N ASN A 102 3.16 19.09 -6.61
CA ASN A 102 3.51 18.21 -7.72
C ASN A 102 2.33 17.34 -8.18
N ARG A 103 1.39 17.01 -7.28
CA ARG A 103 0.19 16.23 -7.60
C ARG A 103 -1.01 17.16 -7.78
N LEU A 104 -1.32 17.48 -9.02
CA LEU A 104 -2.43 18.38 -9.37
C LEU A 104 -3.81 17.73 -9.19
N SER A 105 -3.92 16.43 -9.46
CA SER A 105 -5.18 15.70 -9.34
C SER A 105 -4.97 14.21 -9.01
N GLN A 106 -6.06 13.43 -9.00
CA GLN A 106 -5.94 11.99 -8.83
C GLN A 106 -5.09 11.36 -9.94
N SER A 107 -5.19 11.86 -11.18
CA SER A 107 -4.55 11.29 -12.36
C SER A 107 -3.39 12.12 -12.91
N GLN A 108 -3.21 13.39 -12.52
CA GLN A 108 -2.20 14.28 -13.09
C GLN A 108 -1.08 14.64 -12.11
N PHE A 109 0.16 14.50 -12.57
CA PHE A 109 1.37 14.92 -11.87
C PHE A 109 2.21 15.85 -12.75
N VAL A 110 2.70 16.95 -12.16
CA VAL A 110 3.60 17.92 -12.79
C VAL A 110 4.62 18.38 -11.76
N CYS A 111 5.91 18.07 -11.98
CA CYS A 111 6.96 18.50 -11.07
C CYS A 111 7.18 20.01 -11.16
N GLN A 112 7.09 20.70 -10.02
CA GLN A 112 7.31 22.15 -9.92
C GLN A 112 8.78 22.57 -10.06
N ALA A 113 9.72 21.63 -9.99
CA ALA A 113 11.15 21.91 -10.12
C ALA A 113 11.70 21.64 -11.52
N CYS A 114 11.33 20.52 -12.15
CA CYS A 114 11.89 20.11 -13.45
C CYS A 114 10.86 20.03 -14.59
N GLY A 115 9.59 20.36 -14.33
CA GLY A 115 8.53 20.31 -15.35
C GLY A 115 8.08 18.90 -15.76
N TYR A 116 8.66 17.83 -15.21
CA TYR A 116 8.30 16.45 -15.55
C TYR A 116 6.80 16.17 -15.32
N THR A 117 6.12 15.68 -16.35
CA THR A 117 4.69 15.35 -16.33
C THR A 117 4.44 13.86 -16.46
N ALA A 118 3.48 13.33 -15.71
CA ALA A 118 3.05 11.94 -15.85
C ALA A 118 1.63 11.74 -15.29
N ASN A 119 1.11 10.53 -15.50
CA ASN A 119 0.01 10.07 -14.66
C ASN A 119 0.51 9.93 -13.20
N ALA A 120 -0.29 10.40 -12.23
CA ALA A 120 0.11 10.42 -10.82
C ALA A 120 0.37 9.02 -10.25
N ASP A 121 -0.41 8.01 -10.66
CA ASP A 121 -0.23 6.63 -10.21
C ASP A 121 1.04 6.01 -10.83
N VAL A 122 1.39 6.38 -12.06
CA VAL A 122 2.66 5.96 -12.71
C VAL A 122 3.88 6.57 -12.00
N ASN A 123 3.82 7.87 -11.68
CA ASN A 123 4.88 8.52 -10.90
C ASN A 123 5.02 7.88 -9.51
N GLY A 124 3.89 7.66 -8.83
CA GLY A 124 3.85 6.96 -7.54
C GLY A 124 4.48 5.57 -7.60
N ALA A 125 4.10 4.76 -8.60
CA ALA A 125 4.65 3.42 -8.80
C ALA A 125 6.17 3.43 -9.00
N ARG A 126 6.71 4.38 -9.77
CA ARG A 126 8.16 4.55 -9.95
C ARG A 126 8.87 4.90 -8.64
N ASN A 127 8.29 5.79 -7.83
CA ASN A 127 8.86 6.12 -6.53
C ASN A 127 8.83 4.94 -5.56
N ILE A 128 7.74 4.17 -5.54
CA ILE A 128 7.60 2.97 -4.72
C ILE A 128 8.67 1.94 -5.11
N LEU A 129 8.85 1.68 -6.40
CA LEU A 129 9.88 0.76 -6.90
C LEU A 129 11.28 1.24 -6.50
N ALA A 130 11.59 2.52 -6.69
CA ALA A 130 12.88 3.10 -6.30
C ALA A 130 13.15 2.94 -4.80
N ALA A 131 12.14 3.17 -3.94
CA ALA A 131 12.26 2.93 -2.51
C ALA A 131 12.50 1.45 -2.19
N GLY A 132 11.85 0.52 -2.90
CA GLY A 132 12.09 -0.92 -2.75
C GLY A 132 13.51 -1.33 -3.10
N HIS A 133 14.06 -0.79 -4.20
CA HIS A 133 15.46 -1.02 -4.56
C HIS A 133 16.43 -0.46 -3.52
N ALA A 134 16.15 0.72 -2.97
CA ALA A 134 16.97 1.29 -1.89
C ALA A 134 16.98 0.39 -0.63
N VAL A 135 15.82 -0.17 -0.25
CA VAL A 135 15.74 -1.11 0.89
C VAL A 135 16.62 -2.34 0.67
N LEU A 136 16.60 -2.92 -0.53
CA LEU A 136 17.44 -4.08 -0.87
C LEU A 136 18.93 -3.74 -0.88
N ALA A 137 19.31 -2.62 -1.49
CA ALA A 137 20.70 -2.21 -1.62
C ALA A 137 21.33 -1.89 -0.24
N CYS A 138 20.54 -1.33 0.69
CA CYS A 138 21.02 -0.92 2.00
C CYS A 138 20.86 -1.99 3.09
N GLY A 139 20.42 -3.21 2.75
CA GLY A 139 20.20 -4.29 3.72
C GLY A 139 19.07 -4.00 4.72
N GLY A 140 18.12 -3.12 4.37
CA GLY A 140 17.02 -2.74 5.25
C GLY A 140 16.10 -3.92 5.53
N MET A 141 15.65 -4.05 6.78
CA MET A 141 14.70 -5.09 7.18
C MET A 141 13.41 -5.00 6.36
N VAL A 142 13.17 -6.02 5.52
CA VAL A 142 11.87 -6.23 4.88
C VAL A 142 10.85 -6.44 5.99
N GLN A 143 9.85 -5.57 6.12
CA GLN A 143 8.71 -5.83 6.99
C GLN A 143 7.83 -6.92 6.35
N SER A 144 8.31 -8.15 6.34
CA SER A 144 7.47 -9.33 6.16
C SER A 144 6.50 -9.34 7.34
N GLY A 145 5.20 -9.32 7.07
CA GLY A 145 4.16 -9.17 8.10
C GLY A 145 3.99 -10.37 9.04
N ARG A 146 5.05 -11.08 9.45
CA ARG A 146 4.97 -12.15 10.45
C ARG A 146 4.87 -11.53 11.86
N PRO A 147 3.81 -11.80 12.63
CA PRO A 147 4.00 -12.09 14.04
C PRO A 147 4.81 -13.40 14.09
N SER A 148 5.91 -13.42 14.83
CA SER A 148 6.53 -14.68 15.22
C SER A 148 5.54 -15.44 16.10
N GLU A 149 4.82 -16.40 15.53
CA GLU A 149 4.17 -17.44 16.31
C GLU A 149 5.26 -18.34 16.90
N THR A 150 5.75 -17.97 18.08
CA THR A 150 6.25 -18.96 19.02
C THR A 150 5.05 -19.45 19.84
N GLY A 151 4.41 -20.51 19.36
CA GLY A 151 3.67 -21.42 20.25
C GLY A 151 4.65 -21.96 21.31
N THR A 152 4.22 -22.40 22.48
CA THR A 152 3.44 -23.62 22.58
C THR A 152 3.03 -23.87 24.05
N ARG A 153 1.73 -24.23 24.23
CA ARG A 153 1.09 -25.12 25.21
C ARG A 153 1.02 -24.79 26.71
N ARG A 154 -0.25 -24.91 27.18
CA ARG A 154 -0.78 -25.41 28.47
C ARG A 154 -0.14 -24.92 29.76
#